data_AF-A0A9W8RFM8-F1
#
_entry.id   AF-A0A9W8RFM8-F1
#
_cell.length_a   1.000
_cell.length_b   1.000
_cell.length_c   1.000
_cell.angle_alpha   90.00
_cell.angle_beta   90.00
_cell.angle_gamma   90.00
#
_symmetry.space_group_name_H-M   'P 1'
#
loop_
_entity.id
_entity.type
_entity.pdbx_description
1 polymer ?
#
loop_
_entity_poly.entity_id
_entity_poly.type
_entity_poly.pdbx_seq_one_letter_code
_entity_poly.pdbx_strand_id
1 'polypeptide(L)'
;MSEWPERDIDKIAKGWSIAMRCSKERLKRVYGLETQQLDDAVNQGRVVLETVCVFMHACVKRGQYKLPLEFWRILHSEYGIVVYPSAFTEDIEIQGLGMDVTFTEAYHGHIVMFGSCCGSTNPPPCPFEILTEPPPVYQKETPKVEAPKLDAPKVA
;
A
#
# COMPACT_ATOMS: atom_id res chain seq x y z
N MET A 1 -14.27 -16.91 -7.33
CA MET A 1 -14.43 -15.52 -6.87
C MET A 1 -14.65 -15.58 -5.38
N SER A 2 -13.70 -15.10 -4.57
CA SER A 2 -13.84 -15.15 -3.11
C SER A 2 -14.83 -14.08 -2.68
N GLU A 3 -16.00 -14.51 -2.19
CA GLU A 3 -16.97 -13.64 -1.53
C GLU A 3 -16.33 -13.13 -0.24
N TRP A 4 -15.87 -11.88 -0.26
CA TRP A 4 -15.49 -11.19 0.96
C TRP A 4 -16.75 -10.99 1.79
N PRO A 5 -16.73 -11.20 3.11
CA PRO A 5 -17.89 -10.92 3.94
C PRO A 5 -18.26 -9.45 3.76
N GLU A 6 -19.50 -9.15 3.34
CA GLU A 6 -20.04 -7.79 3.14
C GLU A 6 -19.73 -6.88 4.35
N ARG A 7 -19.75 -7.47 5.55
CA ARG A 7 -19.39 -6.86 6.83
C ARG A 7 -17.95 -6.29 6.90
N ASP A 8 -17.01 -6.81 6.12
CA ASP A 8 -15.63 -6.31 6.11
C ASP A 8 -15.46 -5.10 5.19
N ILE A 9 -16.23 -5.01 4.10
CA ILE A 9 -16.25 -3.83 3.23
C ILE A 9 -16.81 -2.61 3.97
N ASP A 10 -17.88 -2.76 4.75
CA ASP A 10 -18.45 -1.67 5.55
C ASP A 10 -17.46 -1.12 6.59
N LYS A 11 -16.70 -2.02 7.23
CA LYS A 11 -15.65 -1.63 8.18
C LYS A 11 -14.52 -0.87 7.49
N ILE A 12 -14.09 -1.36 6.32
CA ILE A 12 -13.08 -0.69 5.49
C ILE A 12 -13.58 0.70 5.09
N ALA A 13 -14.81 0.83 4.62
CA ALA A 13 -15.41 2.11 4.22
C ALA A 13 -15.49 3.10 5.40
N LYS A 14 -15.86 2.61 6.60
CA LYS A 14 -15.87 3.42 7.82
C LYS A 14 -14.47 3.87 8.21
N GLY A 15 -13.50 2.95 8.20
CA GLY A 15 -12.10 3.26 8.48
C GLY A 15 -11.54 4.30 7.50
N TRP A 16 -11.82 4.11 6.21
CA TRP A 16 -11.44 5.04 5.14
C TRP A 16 -12.01 6.44 5.36
N SER A 17 -13.30 6.55 5.69
CA SER A 17 -13.96 7.84 5.96
C SER A 17 -13.31 8.58 7.14
N ILE A 18 -12.91 7.85 8.19
CA ILE A 18 -12.18 8.42 9.32
C ILE A 18 -10.79 8.90 8.88
N ALA A 19 -10.04 8.05 8.16
CA ALA A 19 -8.72 8.39 7.64
C ALA A 19 -8.77 9.63 6.72
N MET A 20 -9.78 9.73 5.86
CA MET A 20 -9.96 10.85 4.95
C MET A 20 -10.25 12.16 5.68
N ARG A 21 -11.12 12.14 6.70
CA ARG A 21 -11.36 13.30 7.56
C ARG A 21 -10.07 13.74 8.26
N CYS A 22 -9.35 12.82 8.89
CA CYS A 22 -8.09 13.11 9.58
C CYS A 22 -7.02 13.65 8.62
N SER A 23 -6.98 13.15 7.38
CA SER A 23 -6.06 13.61 6.33
C SER A 23 -6.38 15.04 5.91
N LYS A 24 -7.65 15.37 5.70
CA LYS A 24 -8.11 16.73 5.37
C LYS A 24 -7.73 17.72 6.48
N GLU A 25 -7.99 17.37 7.73
CA GLU A 25 -7.64 18.21 8.89
C GLU A 25 -6.12 18.38 9.06
N ARG A 26 -5.33 17.34 8.77
CA ARG A 26 -3.88 17.40 8.85
C ARG A 26 -3.30 18.30 7.76
N LEU A 27 -3.68 18.10 6.51
CA LEU A 27 -3.21 18.93 5.39
C LEU A 27 -3.55 20.40 5.61
N LYS A 28 -4.78 20.69 6.10
CA LYS A 28 -5.20 22.04 6.47
C LYS A 28 -4.25 22.67 7.49
N ARG A 29 -3.92 21.93 8.56
CA ARG A 29 -3.08 22.42 9.66
C ARG A 29 -1.61 22.57 9.26
N VAL A 30 -1.02 21.54 8.64
CA VAL A 30 0.42 21.50 8.34
C VAL A 30 0.79 22.54 7.29
N TYR A 31 -0.03 22.71 6.26
CA TYR A 31 0.25 23.66 5.19
C TYR A 31 -0.51 24.99 5.33
N GLY A 32 -1.25 25.21 6.42
CA GLY A 32 -2.04 26.42 6.63
C GLY A 32 -3.05 26.69 5.51
N LEU A 33 -3.70 25.64 4.98
CA LEU A 33 -4.58 25.76 3.81
C LEU A 33 -5.89 26.48 4.15
N GLU A 34 -6.22 27.49 3.36
CA GLU A 34 -7.55 28.10 3.36
C GLU A 34 -8.57 27.21 2.64
N THR A 35 -9.87 27.51 2.80
CA THR A 35 -10.96 26.68 2.25
C THR A 35 -10.79 26.38 0.76
N GLN A 36 -10.46 27.39 -0.06
CA GLN A 36 -10.28 27.20 -1.50
C GLN A 36 -9.09 26.29 -1.81
N GLN A 37 -7.95 26.48 -1.13
CA GLN A 37 -6.74 25.67 -1.34
C GLN A 37 -6.94 24.23 -0.87
N LEU A 38 -7.78 24.04 0.15
CA LEU A 38 -8.17 22.72 0.63
C LEU A 38 -9.06 22.00 -0.37
N ASP A 39 -10.01 22.71 -0.99
CA ASP A 39 -10.85 22.15 -2.05
C ASP A 39 -10.01 21.81 -3.29
N ASP A 40 -9.04 22.66 -3.65
CA ASP A 40 -8.07 22.35 -4.70
C ASP A 40 -7.24 21.10 -4.36
N ALA A 41 -6.84 20.94 -3.10
CA ALA A 41 -6.12 19.75 -2.64
C ALA A 41 -6.99 18.46 -2.71
N VAL A 42 -8.30 18.57 -2.48
CA VAL A 42 -9.25 17.47 -2.69
C VAL A 42 -9.34 17.14 -4.17
N ASN A 43 -9.56 18.14 -5.02
CA ASN A 43 -9.74 17.98 -6.46
C ASN A 43 -8.49 17.43 -7.14
N GLN A 44 -7.30 17.77 -6.65
CA GLN A 44 -6.02 17.27 -7.16
C GLN A 44 -5.63 15.90 -6.57
N GLY A 45 -6.49 15.26 -5.77
CA GLY A 45 -6.22 13.95 -5.18
C GLY A 45 -5.20 13.95 -4.03
N ARG A 46 -4.67 15.11 -3.61
CA ARG A 46 -3.70 15.19 -2.50
C ARG A 46 -4.28 14.68 -1.18
N VAL A 47 -5.56 14.95 -0.92
CA VAL A 47 -6.25 14.41 0.27
C VAL A 47 -6.35 12.88 0.18
N VAL A 48 -6.58 12.33 -1.00
CA VAL A 48 -6.65 10.88 -1.22
C VAL A 48 -5.28 10.25 -1.00
N LEU A 49 -4.22 10.84 -1.56
CA LEU A 49 -2.84 10.39 -1.34
C LEU A 49 -2.50 10.32 0.15
N GLU A 50 -2.74 11.41 0.89
CA GLU A 50 -2.55 11.44 2.34
C GLU A 50 -3.38 10.36 3.05
N THR A 51 -4.63 10.17 2.61
CA THR A 51 -5.53 9.14 3.16
C THR A 51 -4.99 7.73 2.95
N VAL A 52 -4.46 7.42 1.77
CA VAL A 52 -3.86 6.11 1.48
C VAL A 52 -2.67 5.87 2.42
N CYS A 53 -1.80 6.86 2.63
CA CYS A 53 -0.65 6.72 3.52
C CYS A 53 -1.09 6.51 4.98
N VAL A 54 -2.08 7.27 5.47
CA VAL A 54 -2.68 7.08 6.80
C VAL A 54 -3.28 5.67 6.94
N PHE A 55 -4.06 5.24 5.94
CA PHE A 55 -4.77 3.98 5.98
C PHE A 55 -3.82 2.78 5.87
N MET A 56 -2.76 2.91 5.07
CA MET A 56 -1.67 1.96 5.00
C MET A 56 -1.04 1.77 6.38
N HIS A 57 -0.64 2.88 7.01
CA HIS A 57 0.06 2.85 8.29
C HIS A 57 -0.79 2.32 9.44
N ALA A 58 -2.00 2.86 9.58
CA ALA A 58 -2.84 2.61 10.74
C ALA A 58 -3.61 1.28 10.67
N CYS A 59 -3.97 0.85 9.45
CA CYS A 59 -4.89 -0.26 9.27
C CYS A 59 -4.27 -1.44 8.52
N VAL A 60 -3.67 -1.20 7.35
CA VAL A 60 -3.21 -2.31 6.48
C VAL A 60 -1.94 -2.95 7.02
N LYS A 61 -0.89 -2.17 7.32
CA LYS A 61 0.38 -2.68 7.84
C LYS A 61 0.23 -3.39 9.19
N ARG A 62 -0.78 -2.98 9.98
CA ARG A 62 -1.13 -3.61 11.27
C ARG A 62 -2.03 -4.85 11.13
N GLY A 63 -2.35 -5.26 9.89
CA GLY A 63 -3.20 -6.42 9.61
C GLY A 63 -4.67 -6.24 10.00
N GLN A 64 -5.13 -5.01 10.27
CA GLN A 64 -6.53 -4.77 10.64
C GLN A 64 -7.46 -5.00 9.46
N TYR A 65 -7.03 -4.61 8.25
CA TYR A 65 -7.79 -4.78 7.02
C TYR A 65 -6.94 -5.42 5.93
N LYS A 66 -7.56 -6.30 5.16
CA LYS A 66 -7.04 -6.78 3.89
C LYS A 66 -7.87 -6.15 2.78
N LEU A 67 -7.26 -5.29 1.98
CA LEU A 67 -7.98 -4.53 0.95
C LEU A 67 -8.17 -5.36 -0.32
N PRO A 68 -9.34 -5.27 -0.98
CA PRO A 68 -9.58 -5.98 -2.22
C PRO A 68 -8.68 -5.45 -3.34
N LEU A 69 -8.38 -6.28 -4.34
CA LEU A 69 -7.53 -5.89 -5.47
C LEU A 69 -8.06 -4.63 -6.18
N GLU A 70 -9.39 -4.52 -6.29
CA GLU A 70 -10.06 -3.42 -6.97
C GLU A 70 -9.79 -2.07 -6.31
N PHE A 71 -9.58 -2.04 -4.99
CA PHE A 71 -9.21 -0.83 -4.28
C PHE A 71 -7.92 -0.22 -4.84
N TRP A 72 -6.89 -1.04 -5.04
CA TRP A 72 -5.61 -0.59 -5.58
C TRP A 72 -5.70 -0.16 -7.04
N ARG A 73 -6.55 -0.84 -7.83
CA ARG A 73 -6.80 -0.48 -9.23
C ARG A 73 -7.44 0.89 -9.36
N ILE A 74 -8.44 1.18 -8.54
CA ILE A 74 -9.12 2.49 -8.52
C ILE A 74 -8.14 3.60 -8.12
N LEU A 75 -7.29 3.39 -7.11
CA LEU A 75 -6.26 4.37 -6.74
C LEU A 75 -5.34 4.71 -7.90
N HIS A 76 -4.93 3.70 -8.66
CA HIS A 76 -4.09 3.88 -9.82
C HIS A 76 -4.82 4.55 -10.99
N SER A 77 -6.02 4.10 -11.36
CA SER A 77 -6.73 4.61 -12.53
C SER A 77 -7.22 6.04 -12.36
N GLU A 78 -7.79 6.36 -11.19
CA GLU A 78 -8.42 7.66 -10.94
C GLU A 78 -7.42 8.73 -10.51
N TYR A 79 -6.46 8.33 -9.66
CA TYR A 79 -5.57 9.28 -8.99
C TYR A 79 -4.10 9.13 -9.40
N GLY A 80 -3.74 8.09 -10.17
CA GLY A 80 -2.34 7.80 -10.50
C GLY A 80 -1.51 7.42 -9.27
N ILE A 81 -2.15 6.93 -8.20
CA ILE A 81 -1.48 6.56 -6.96
C ILE A 81 -0.95 5.12 -7.06
N VAL A 82 0.34 4.95 -6.83
CA VAL A 82 1.05 3.68 -6.77
C VAL A 82 1.54 3.43 -5.36
N VAL A 83 1.33 2.22 -4.86
CA VAL A 83 1.76 1.75 -3.56
C VAL A 83 2.79 0.65 -3.75
N TYR A 84 4.05 0.91 -3.41
CA TYR A 84 5.13 -0.05 -3.57
C TYR A 84 5.14 -1.10 -2.46
N PRO A 85 5.72 -2.30 -2.70
CA PRO A 85 5.85 -3.34 -1.68
C PRO A 85 6.52 -2.85 -0.39
N SER A 86 7.47 -1.92 -0.49
CA SER A 86 8.17 -1.31 0.64
C SER A 86 7.21 -0.63 1.63
N ALA A 87 6.07 -0.09 1.18
CA ALA A 87 5.04 0.49 2.05
C ALA A 87 4.43 -0.52 3.04
N PHE A 88 4.49 -1.81 2.71
CA PHE A 88 3.98 -2.91 3.54
C PHE A 88 5.05 -3.52 4.43
N THR A 89 6.30 -3.56 3.95
CA THR A 89 7.37 -4.35 4.58
C THR A 89 8.35 -3.53 5.39
N GLU A 90 8.62 -2.29 4.99
CA GLU A 90 9.65 -1.46 5.62
C GLU A 90 9.09 -0.62 6.76
N ASP A 91 9.90 -0.38 7.78
CA ASP A 91 9.56 0.49 8.89
C ASP A 91 9.75 1.95 8.51
N ILE A 92 8.61 2.63 8.38
CA ILE A 92 8.54 4.03 7.97
C ILE A 92 8.60 4.90 9.21
N GLU A 93 9.62 5.75 9.27
CA GLU A 93 9.81 6.70 10.34
C GLU A 93 8.74 7.79 10.29
N ILE A 94 8.05 7.98 11.42
CA ILE A 94 6.94 8.93 11.56
C ILE A 94 7.24 9.98 12.64
N GLN A 95 8.50 10.34 12.84
CA GLN A 95 8.83 11.43 13.77
C GLN A 95 8.24 12.75 13.27
N GLY A 96 7.59 13.52 14.17
CA GLY A 96 6.96 14.81 13.83
C GLY A 96 5.56 14.73 13.18
N LEU A 97 5.00 13.52 13.04
CA LEU A 97 3.73 13.27 12.37
C LEU A 97 2.55 14.00 13.05
N GLY A 98 1.98 15.00 12.36
CA GLY A 98 0.88 15.81 12.88
C GLY A 98 1.25 17.08 13.64
N MET A 99 2.53 17.34 13.86
CA MET A 99 2.99 18.68 14.22
C MET A 99 3.43 19.41 12.96
N ASP A 100 4.41 18.84 12.25
CA ASP A 100 5.05 19.53 11.12
C ASP A 100 5.10 18.68 9.84
N VAL A 101 4.76 17.39 9.92
CA VAL A 101 4.91 16.44 8.81
C VAL A 101 3.60 15.69 8.52
N THR A 102 3.34 15.48 7.23
CA THR A 102 2.23 14.69 6.67
C THR A 102 2.61 13.22 6.51
N PHE A 103 1.63 12.32 6.39
CA PHE A 103 1.92 10.93 6.05
C PHE A 103 2.44 10.79 4.62
N THR A 104 2.06 11.67 3.71
CA THR A 104 2.58 11.72 2.34
C THR A 104 4.08 11.96 2.34
N GLU A 105 4.58 12.88 3.17
CA GLU A 105 6.02 13.13 3.33
C GLU A 105 6.72 11.94 3.99
N ALA A 106 6.13 11.35 5.03
CA ALA A 106 6.72 10.17 5.69
C ALA A 106 6.78 8.94 4.76
N TYR A 107 5.78 8.75 3.90
CA TYR A 107 5.69 7.64 2.94
C TYR A 107 6.37 7.97 1.59
N HIS A 108 7.14 9.05 1.49
CA HIS A 108 7.81 9.41 0.25
C HIS A 108 8.68 8.25 -0.26
N GLY A 109 8.55 7.92 -1.55
CA GLY A 109 9.22 6.77 -2.17
C GLY A 109 8.54 5.40 -1.94
N HIS A 110 7.61 5.30 -0.98
CA HIS A 110 6.82 4.10 -0.72
C HIS A 110 5.42 4.17 -1.34
N ILE A 111 4.83 5.36 -1.32
CA ILE A 111 3.55 5.66 -1.96
C ILE A 111 3.72 6.95 -2.76
N VAL A 112 3.39 6.91 -4.04
CA VAL A 112 3.63 8.01 -4.97
C VAL A 112 2.39 8.27 -5.81
N MET A 113 2.21 9.52 -6.24
CA MET A 113 1.11 9.93 -7.11
C MET A 113 1.69 10.56 -8.39
N PHE A 114 1.44 9.93 -9.54
CA PHE A 114 1.93 10.37 -10.84
C PHE A 114 0.88 11.22 -11.60
N GLY A 115 0.18 12.11 -10.89
CA GLY A 115 -0.93 12.89 -11.48
C GLY A 115 -2.09 12.03 -12.00
N SER A 116 -3.23 12.63 -12.31
CA SER A 116 -4.34 11.87 -12.90
C SER A 116 -3.96 11.42 -14.31
N CYS A 117 -4.18 10.14 -14.63
CA CYS A 117 -3.89 9.53 -15.95
C CYS A 117 -4.70 10.14 -17.11
N CYS A 118 -5.57 11.12 -16.84
CA CYS A 118 -6.37 11.84 -17.82
C CYS A 118 -5.53 12.93 -18.53
N GLY A 119 -4.55 12.54 -19.35
CA GLY A 119 -3.87 13.47 -20.25
C GLY A 119 -2.49 13.06 -20.79
N SER A 120 -1.81 12.07 -20.21
CA SER A 120 -0.56 11.56 -20.77
C SER A 120 -0.81 10.40 -21.73
N THR A 121 -0.23 10.47 -22.93
CA THR A 121 -0.24 9.38 -23.93
C THR A 121 0.47 8.11 -23.46
N ASN A 122 1.17 8.17 -22.31
CA ASN A 122 1.83 7.04 -21.69
C ASN A 122 1.19 6.77 -20.32
N PRO A 123 0.77 5.53 -20.03
CA PRO A 123 0.48 5.15 -18.65
C PRO A 123 1.76 5.35 -17.80
N PRO A 124 1.63 5.63 -16.50
CA PRO A 124 2.79 5.62 -15.61
C PRO A 124 3.53 4.27 -15.77
N PRO A 125 4.87 4.28 -15.77
CA PRO A 125 5.65 3.06 -15.96
C PRO A 125 5.22 2.03 -14.93
N CYS A 126 5.08 0.79 -15.40
CA CYS A 126 4.63 -0.31 -14.57
C CYS A 126 5.57 -0.41 -13.36
N PRO A 127 5.08 -0.55 -12.11
CA PRO A 127 5.95 -0.65 -10.93
C PRO A 127 6.99 -1.78 -11.06
N PHE A 128 6.68 -2.81 -11.86
CA PHE A 128 7.59 -3.91 -12.18
C PHE A 128 8.71 -3.54 -13.16
N GLU A 129 8.60 -2.43 -13.89
CA GLU A 129 9.67 -1.89 -14.75
C GLU A 129 10.74 -1.15 -13.92
N ILE A 130 10.44 -0.77 -12.67
CA ILE A 130 11.38 -0.10 -11.75
C ILE A 130 12.16 -1.12 -10.91
N LEU A 131 11.71 -2.38 -10.84
CA LEU A 131 12.49 -3.47 -10.27
C LEU A 131 13.70 -3.76 -11.16
N THR A 132 14.79 -3.04 -10.88
CA THR A 132 16.10 -3.21 -11.50
C THR A 132 16.80 -4.46 -10.98
N GLU A 133 16.37 -4.98 -9.85
CA GLU A 133 16.88 -6.23 -9.30
C GLU A 133 16.14 -7.43 -9.92
N PRO A 134 16.88 -8.40 -10.49
CA PRO A 134 16.26 -9.62 -10.98
C PRO A 134 15.56 -10.34 -9.81
N PRO A 135 14.39 -10.95 -10.05
CA PRO A 135 13.67 -11.68 -9.00
C PRO A 135 14.61 -12.74 -8.37
N PRO A 136 14.55 -12.95 -7.04
CA PRO A 136 15.42 -13.89 -6.36
C PRO A 136 15.28 -15.28 -6.98
N VAL A 137 16.41 -15.89 -7.34
CA VAL A 137 16.46 -17.25 -7.88
C VAL A 137 16.24 -18.22 -6.74
N TYR A 138 15.01 -18.69 -6.56
CA TYR A 138 14.71 -19.76 -5.63
C TYR A 138 15.43 -21.03 -6.07
N GLN A 139 16.30 -21.57 -5.21
CA GLN A 139 16.89 -22.89 -5.43
C GLN A 139 15.75 -23.90 -5.47
N LYS A 140 15.65 -24.65 -6.58
CA LYS A 140 14.80 -25.83 -6.62
C LYS A 140 15.36 -26.80 -5.59
N GLU A 141 14.64 -27.01 -4.50
CA GLU A 141 14.97 -28.09 -3.58
C GLU A 141 14.98 -29.40 -4.37
N THR A 142 16.15 -29.98 -4.55
CA THR A 142 16.25 -31.33 -5.09
C THR A 142 15.58 -32.26 -4.08
N PRO A 143 14.59 -33.06 -4.49
CA PRO A 143 13.92 -33.98 -3.59
C PRO A 143 14.97 -34.90 -2.96
N LYS A 144 15.00 -34.95 -1.62
CA LYS A 144 15.85 -35.88 -0.88
C LYS A 144 15.38 -37.30 -1.23
N VAL A 145 16.19 -38.01 -2.01
CA VAL A 145 16.02 -39.46 -2.18
C VAL A 145 16.38 -40.10 -0.84
N GLU A 146 15.37 -40.61 -0.14
CA GLU A 146 15.55 -41.42 1.06
C GLU A 146 16.28 -42.72 0.68
N ALA A 147 17.40 -42.99 1.34
CA ALA A 147 18.15 -44.23 1.15
C ALA A 147 17.33 -45.43 1.70
N PRO A 148 17.35 -46.59 1.04
CA PRO A 148 16.61 -47.76 1.51
C PRO A 148 17.19 -48.26 2.85
N LYS A 149 16.30 -48.56 3.80
CA LYS A 149 16.64 -49.16 5.08
C LYS A 149 17.23 -50.55 4.84
N LEU A 150 18.47 -50.78 5.29
CA LEU A 150 19.06 -52.11 5.39
C LEU A 150 18.39 -52.85 6.56
N ASP A 151 17.67 -53.92 6.26
CA ASP A 151 17.18 -54.85 7.28
C ASP A 151 18.35 -55.60 7.94
N ALA A 152 18.34 -55.65 9.27
CA ALA A 152 19.34 -56.35 10.08
C ALA A 152 19.25 -57.89 9.89
N PRO A 153 20.38 -58.62 9.97
CA PRO A 153 20.38 -60.06 9.76
C PRO A 153 19.72 -60.78 10.95
N LYS A 154 18.82 -61.72 10.63
CA LYS A 154 18.30 -62.71 11.59
C LYS A 154 19.43 -63.64 12.02
N VAL A 155 19.73 -63.65 13.31
CA VAL A 155 20.56 -64.66 13.96
C VAL A 155 19.73 -65.95 14.07
N ALA A 156 20.31 -67.05 13.60
CA ALA A 156 19.76 -68.41 13.71
C ALA A 156 20.08 -69.03 15.07
#